data_AF-A0A182MCP9-F1
#
_entry.id   AF-A0A182MCP9-F1
#
_cell.length_a   1.000
_cell.length_b   1.000
_cell.length_c   1.000
_cell.angle_alpha   90.00
_cell.angle_beta   90.00
_cell.angle_gamma   90.00
#
_symmetry.space_group_name_H-M   'P 1'
#
loop_
_entity.id
_entity.type
_entity.pdbx_description
1 polymer ?
#
loop_
_entity_poly.entity_id
_entity_poly.type
_entity_poly.pdbx_seq_one_letter_code
_entity_poly.pdbx_strand_id
1 'polypeptide(L)'
;MEAGTSNDCLKENDGRRASTGENRGCPLEAIYHHRNDPYELSHFAEIERNDHHTVLYELPFQAHTDKPPAPYCAPSGATGIGSTLRLPTMSRCMMRNADGSHAVENRWTLVCRALSKPIANSRQLEDTIVQYNPDYRAHFQFVALHKLFEEQCEDEERAAFFGETLPRVVTLALRLTELIRAPVPLLVQWQNHAVSMTQEQAACLLANAFLCTFPQPKAALVKSFPGSNFAPLFAGTSQSVVEKIKCLCHYFRRVCTRMPTGVLTYERRYIPKNHVPDWSSVTACFTRNRPPLHVSPDGTIEDQGTGLLQMVFANRFLGGGVIGHGCVQEEIRCVINPELLVGRLLFESLRETEAYFVLGTEQYCTYANYASSFTFHANHRDETPRDASGRRRCYIVGLDALRIQPGMDQYEERAVRRELGKAYVGFSDGLDGRRPIPGIATGNWGCGAFGGHAPLKALLQLMVACVIDRPLLYFTCNEAGLQGRLLAMYSFLTERRVAVATLFRLLVRYGSRGTGADRSNEQDVYDYLYQQLKAGKGSSTLSNQL
;
A
#
# COMPACT_ATOMS: atom_id res chain seq x y z
N MET A 1 7.33 -14.32 25.31
CA MET A 1 8.29 -13.23 25.56
C MET A 1 7.86 -12.06 24.70
N GLU A 2 7.02 -11.22 25.30
CA GLU A 2 6.42 -10.05 24.68
C GLU A 2 7.45 -8.94 24.62
N ALA A 3 7.85 -8.55 23.41
CA ALA A 3 8.54 -7.30 23.19
C ALA A 3 7.47 -6.22 22.98
N GLY A 4 7.37 -5.28 23.91
CA GLY A 4 6.43 -4.17 23.85
C GLY A 4 6.69 -3.32 22.60
N THR A 5 5.74 -3.31 21.68
CA THR A 5 5.70 -2.42 20.53
C THR A 5 4.94 -1.15 20.90
N SER A 6 5.63 -0.12 21.42
CA SER A 6 5.02 1.21 21.58
C SER A 6 5.08 1.95 20.25
N ASN A 7 4.02 1.85 19.46
CA ASN A 7 3.81 2.65 18.25
C ASN A 7 2.38 3.22 18.29
N ASP A 8 2.00 3.76 19.45
CA ASP A 8 0.66 4.27 19.72
C ASP A 8 0.50 5.70 19.16
N CYS A 9 -0.03 5.79 17.94
CA CYS A 9 -0.66 7.02 17.45
C CYS A 9 -2.03 7.19 18.15
N LEU A 10 -2.03 7.67 19.40
CA LEU A 10 -3.27 8.01 20.10
C LEU A 10 -3.90 9.27 19.49
N LYS A 11 -5.18 9.17 19.10
CA LYS A 11 -6.09 10.33 19.00
C LYS A 11 -6.56 10.63 20.42
N GLU A 12 -5.85 11.48 21.15
CA GLU A 12 -6.44 12.11 22.34
C GLU A 12 -7.43 13.17 21.88
N ASN A 13 -8.70 12.88 22.09
CA ASN A 13 -9.80 13.80 21.87
C ASN A 13 -10.04 14.52 23.20
N ASP A 14 -9.37 15.66 23.42
CA ASP A 14 -9.84 16.62 24.42
C ASP A 14 -9.45 18.07 24.10
N GLY A 15 -10.38 18.97 24.42
CA GLY A 15 -10.40 20.34 23.91
C GLY A 15 -9.27 21.26 24.41
N ARG A 16 -8.93 22.23 23.57
CA ARG A 16 -8.20 23.46 23.91
C ARG A 16 -6.91 23.27 24.72
N ARG A 17 -5.86 22.80 24.05
CA ARG A 17 -4.50 23.35 24.27
C ARG A 17 -3.91 23.71 22.91
N ALA A 18 -3.84 25.01 22.63
CA ALA A 18 -2.94 25.53 21.62
C ALA A 18 -1.51 25.13 22.07
N SER A 19 -0.94 24.10 21.43
CA SER A 19 0.43 23.71 21.70
C SER A 19 1.35 24.82 21.22
N THR A 20 2.20 25.26 22.12
CA THR A 20 3.33 26.17 21.92
C THR A 20 4.06 25.83 20.62
N GLY A 21 4.41 26.85 19.83
CA GLY A 21 4.99 26.70 18.48
C GLY A 21 6.24 25.83 18.41
N GLU A 22 6.04 24.53 18.27
CA GLU A 22 7.09 23.56 18.02
C GLU A 22 7.57 23.72 16.56
N ASN A 23 8.88 23.85 16.37
CA ASN A 23 9.49 23.93 15.04
C ASN A 23 9.14 22.66 14.25
N ARG A 24 8.39 22.81 13.15
CA ARG A 24 8.01 21.71 12.23
C ARG A 24 8.80 21.73 10.92
N GLY A 25 9.85 22.55 10.80
CA GLY A 25 10.56 22.77 9.53
C GLY A 25 9.90 23.87 8.70
N CYS A 26 9.72 23.65 7.40
CA CYS A 26 9.00 24.62 6.56
C CYS A 26 7.50 24.64 6.90
N PRO A 27 6.78 25.73 6.63
CA PRO A 27 5.33 25.75 6.72
C PRO A 27 4.69 24.67 5.83
N LEU A 28 3.52 24.14 6.23
CA LEU A 28 2.88 23.03 5.53
C LEU A 28 2.53 23.41 4.08
N GLU A 29 2.11 24.65 3.85
CA GLU A 29 1.81 25.19 2.52
C GLU A 29 3.00 25.09 1.55
N ALA A 30 4.24 25.10 2.04
CA ALA A 30 5.42 24.93 1.19
C ALA A 30 5.50 23.51 0.59
N ILE A 31 4.94 22.49 1.27
CA ILE A 31 4.85 21.12 0.74
C ILE A 31 3.90 21.06 -0.46
N TYR A 32 2.87 21.91 -0.44
CA TYR A 32 1.91 22.10 -1.53
C TYR A 32 2.32 23.21 -2.50
N HIS A 33 3.58 23.67 -2.45
CA HIS A 33 4.09 24.76 -3.29
C HIS A 33 3.23 26.03 -3.21
N HIS A 34 2.75 26.36 -2.01
CA HIS A 34 1.91 27.51 -1.66
C HIS A 34 0.58 27.59 -2.43
N ARG A 35 0.04 26.45 -2.86
CA ARG A 35 -1.27 26.36 -3.52
C ARG A 35 -2.39 26.27 -2.50
N ASN A 36 -3.52 26.89 -2.84
CA ASN A 36 -4.73 26.87 -2.01
C ASN A 36 -5.51 25.55 -2.16
N ASP A 37 -5.50 24.96 -3.36
CA ASP A 37 -6.08 23.64 -3.61
C ASP A 37 -4.99 22.56 -3.45
N PRO A 38 -5.07 21.68 -2.44
CA PRO A 38 -4.09 20.62 -2.23
C PRO A 38 -4.05 19.61 -3.38
N TYR A 39 -5.09 19.57 -4.23
CA TYR A 39 -5.21 18.64 -5.33
C TYR A 39 -4.81 19.21 -6.69
N GLU A 40 -4.39 20.49 -6.77
CA GLU A 40 -4.15 21.20 -8.03
C GLU A 40 -3.10 20.50 -8.92
N LEU A 41 -2.06 19.94 -8.30
CA LEU A 41 -0.99 19.26 -9.03
C LEU A 41 -1.35 17.80 -9.31
N SER A 42 -1.27 17.40 -10.58
CA SER A 42 -1.43 16.01 -10.96
C SER A 42 -0.17 15.20 -10.65
N HIS A 43 -0.35 13.99 -10.12
CA HIS A 43 0.73 13.01 -9.95
C HIS A 43 0.87 12.08 -11.16
N PHE A 44 -0.17 11.92 -11.97
CA PHE A 44 -0.24 10.93 -13.05
C PHE A 44 -0.92 11.51 -14.29
N ALA A 45 -0.64 10.90 -15.44
CA ALA A 45 -1.28 11.25 -16.71
C ALA A 45 -2.74 10.80 -16.72
N GLU A 46 -3.51 11.33 -17.67
CA GLU A 46 -4.85 10.82 -17.96
C GLU A 46 -4.77 9.37 -18.47
N ILE A 47 -5.84 8.61 -18.26
CA ILE A 47 -5.91 7.19 -18.65
C ILE A 47 -6.08 7.09 -20.17
N GLU A 48 -5.14 6.40 -20.81
CA GLU A 48 -5.17 6.08 -22.23
C GLU A 48 -4.89 4.58 -22.43
N ARG A 49 -5.46 3.98 -23.48
CA ARG A 49 -5.12 2.62 -23.87
C ARG A 49 -3.87 2.64 -24.75
N ASN A 50 -2.81 1.96 -24.30
CA ASN A 50 -1.57 1.81 -25.05
C ASN A 50 -0.83 0.52 -24.62
N ASP A 51 0.36 0.29 -25.17
CA ASP A 51 1.15 -0.93 -24.92
C ASP A 51 1.61 -1.09 -23.46
N HIS A 52 1.58 -0.02 -22.67
CA HIS A 52 1.96 0.00 -21.26
C HIS A 52 0.77 0.20 -20.31
N HIS A 53 -0.46 0.29 -20.84
CA HIS A 53 -1.65 0.60 -20.05
C HIS A 53 -2.89 -0.14 -20.57
N THR A 54 -3.31 -1.16 -19.83
CA THR A 54 -4.55 -1.90 -20.09
C THR A 54 -5.74 -1.24 -19.39
N VAL A 55 -6.79 -0.90 -20.15
CA VAL A 55 -8.01 -0.27 -19.63
C VAL A 55 -9.21 -1.19 -19.85
N LEU A 56 -9.85 -1.64 -18.77
CA LEU A 56 -10.90 -2.66 -18.77
C LEU A 56 -12.32 -2.11 -18.97
N TYR A 57 -12.47 -0.82 -19.22
CA TYR A 57 -13.75 -0.13 -19.44
C TYR A 57 -13.66 0.81 -20.63
N GLU A 58 -14.79 1.25 -21.17
CA GLU A 58 -14.84 2.11 -22.35
C GLU A 58 -14.35 3.53 -22.11
N LEU A 59 -13.51 4.02 -23.02
CA LEU A 59 -13.00 5.39 -23.05
C LEU A 59 -13.76 6.21 -24.11
N PRO A 60 -13.85 7.55 -23.96
CA PRO A 60 -13.37 8.35 -22.82
C PRO A 60 -14.23 8.17 -21.57
N PHE A 61 -13.66 8.44 -20.40
CA PHE A 61 -14.44 8.52 -19.15
C PHE A 61 -15.46 9.66 -19.26
N GLN A 62 -16.74 9.35 -18.99
CA GLN A 62 -17.80 10.34 -19.00
C GLN A 62 -18.08 10.82 -17.58
N ALA A 63 -17.68 12.05 -17.26
CA ALA A 63 -18.00 12.65 -15.98
C ALA A 63 -19.52 12.83 -15.81
N HIS A 64 -19.99 12.80 -14.56
CA HIS A 64 -21.39 13.05 -14.16
C HIS A 64 -22.42 11.99 -14.59
N THR A 65 -21.99 10.80 -15.00
CA THR A 65 -22.91 9.67 -15.16
C THR A 65 -23.25 9.05 -13.79
N ASP A 66 -24.52 8.71 -13.58
CA ASP A 66 -24.97 7.96 -12.40
C ASP A 66 -24.63 6.46 -12.46
N LYS A 67 -23.98 6.03 -13.56
CA LYS A 67 -23.59 4.64 -13.80
C LYS A 67 -22.08 4.54 -14.02
N PRO A 68 -21.45 3.43 -13.60
CA PRO A 68 -20.07 3.13 -13.95
C PRO A 68 -19.87 3.08 -15.48
N PRO A 69 -18.66 3.39 -15.98
CA PRO A 69 -18.31 3.19 -17.38
C PRO A 69 -18.57 1.75 -17.85
N ALA A 70 -19.03 1.60 -19.09
CA ALA A 70 -19.31 0.28 -19.66
C ALA A 70 -18.03 -0.58 -19.72
N PRO A 71 -18.09 -1.90 -19.46
CA PRO A 71 -16.95 -2.80 -19.62
C PRO A 71 -16.41 -2.83 -21.06
N TYR A 72 -15.09 -2.78 -21.20
CA TYR A 72 -14.44 -2.90 -22.50
C TYR A 72 -14.53 -4.33 -23.01
N CYS A 73 -14.97 -4.48 -24.26
CA CYS A 73 -15.04 -5.78 -24.93
C CYS A 73 -13.82 -5.96 -25.83
N ALA A 74 -12.88 -6.81 -25.42
CA ALA A 74 -11.72 -7.10 -26.26
C ALA A 74 -12.16 -7.77 -27.58
N PRO A 75 -11.58 -7.40 -28.73
CA PRO A 75 -11.82 -8.09 -30.00
C PRO A 75 -11.55 -9.59 -29.88
N SER A 76 -12.38 -10.41 -30.56
CA SER A 76 -12.21 -11.86 -30.56
C SER A 76 -10.80 -12.24 -31.05
N GLY A 77 -10.08 -13.04 -30.26
CA GLY A 77 -8.71 -13.47 -30.57
C GLY A 77 -7.61 -12.54 -30.07
N ALA A 78 -7.92 -11.45 -29.37
CA ALA A 78 -6.92 -10.63 -28.69
C ALA A 78 -6.19 -11.49 -27.64
N THR A 79 -4.96 -11.90 -27.96
CA THR A 79 -4.06 -12.53 -27.00
C THR A 79 -3.61 -11.46 -26.01
N GLY A 80 -3.99 -11.61 -24.74
CA GLY A 80 -3.49 -10.74 -23.68
C GLY A 80 -1.96 -10.74 -23.68
N ILE A 81 -1.36 -9.58 -23.41
CA ILE A 81 0.09 -9.47 -23.24
C ILE A 81 0.47 -10.19 -21.93
N GLY A 82 1.35 -11.18 -22.02
CA GLY A 82 1.94 -11.83 -20.86
C GLY A 82 0.99 -12.75 -20.06
N SER A 83 1.28 -12.90 -18.77
CA SER A 83 0.47 -13.72 -17.86
C SER A 83 -0.76 -12.96 -17.40
N THR A 84 -1.92 -13.61 -17.38
CA THR A 84 -3.19 -13.00 -16.98
C THR A 84 -3.72 -13.60 -15.68
N LEU A 85 -4.51 -12.81 -14.94
CA LEU A 85 -5.23 -13.26 -13.76
C LEU A 85 -6.10 -14.47 -14.12
N ARG A 86 -5.97 -15.53 -13.33
CA ARG A 86 -6.74 -16.76 -13.53
C ARG A 86 -8.11 -16.61 -12.87
N LEU A 87 -9.11 -16.33 -13.70
CA LEU A 87 -10.49 -16.21 -13.24
C LEU A 87 -11.11 -17.59 -12.91
N PRO A 88 -12.09 -17.68 -12.00
CA PRO A 88 -12.85 -18.90 -11.73
C PRO A 88 -13.41 -19.61 -12.98
N THR A 89 -13.81 -18.83 -13.98
CA THR A 89 -14.32 -19.29 -15.29
C THR A 89 -13.30 -20.08 -16.11
N MET A 90 -12.01 -19.89 -15.82
CA MET A 90 -10.89 -20.52 -16.51
C MET A 90 -10.37 -21.78 -15.80
N SER A 91 -11.04 -22.23 -14.74
CA SER A 91 -10.65 -23.43 -14.00
C SER A 91 -11.66 -24.56 -14.16
N ARG A 92 -11.14 -25.79 -14.15
CA ARG A 92 -11.92 -27.01 -14.03
C ARG A 92 -11.72 -27.62 -12.65
N CYS A 93 -12.69 -28.40 -12.18
CA CYS A 93 -12.59 -29.18 -10.95
C CYS A 93 -13.11 -30.60 -11.19
N MET A 94 -12.54 -31.58 -10.49
CA MET A 94 -13.08 -32.94 -10.48
C MET A 94 -14.18 -33.03 -9.44
N MET A 95 -15.36 -33.45 -9.88
CA MET A 95 -16.52 -33.73 -9.03
C MET A 95 -16.70 -35.23 -8.93
N ARG A 96 -17.17 -35.72 -7.77
CA ARG A 96 -17.58 -37.12 -7.59
C ARG A 96 -19.10 -37.20 -7.72
N ASN A 97 -19.57 -38.02 -8.63
CA ASN A 97 -20.99 -38.27 -8.88
C ASN A 97 -21.56 -39.21 -7.81
N ALA A 98 -22.90 -39.26 -7.72
CA ALA A 98 -23.62 -40.12 -6.77
C ALA A 98 -23.37 -41.62 -7.01
N ASP A 99 -23.05 -42.01 -8.24
CA ASP A 99 -22.66 -43.38 -8.62
C ASP A 99 -21.19 -43.71 -8.32
N GLY A 100 -20.44 -42.76 -7.72
CA GLY A 100 -19.03 -42.91 -7.38
C GLY A 100 -18.05 -42.58 -8.52
N SER A 101 -18.52 -42.29 -9.73
CA SER A 101 -17.70 -41.86 -10.86
C SER A 101 -17.19 -40.42 -10.70
N HIS A 102 -16.19 -40.03 -11.49
CA HIS A 102 -15.64 -38.67 -11.48
C HIS A 102 -15.95 -37.93 -12.78
N ALA A 103 -16.45 -36.69 -12.68
CA ALA A 103 -16.69 -35.80 -13.80
C ALA A 103 -15.81 -34.55 -13.69
N VAL A 104 -15.24 -34.10 -14.81
CA VAL A 104 -14.52 -32.83 -14.89
C VAL A 104 -15.52 -31.76 -15.29
N GLU A 105 -15.87 -30.88 -14.35
CA GLU A 105 -16.77 -29.75 -14.62
C GLU A 105 -16.02 -28.42 -14.63
N ASN A 106 -16.63 -27.40 -15.25
CA ASN A 106 -16.16 -26.03 -15.10
C ASN A 106 -16.41 -25.58 -13.64
N ARG A 107 -15.37 -25.08 -12.97
CA ARG A 107 -15.44 -24.64 -11.57
C ARG A 107 -16.46 -23.52 -11.39
N TRP A 108 -16.62 -22.64 -12.37
CA TRP A 108 -17.60 -21.57 -12.32
C TRP A 108 -19.03 -22.07 -12.30
N THR A 109 -19.35 -23.14 -13.04
CA THR A 109 -20.68 -23.77 -12.98
C THR A 109 -21.02 -24.26 -11.56
N LEU A 110 -20.04 -24.85 -10.87
CA LEU A 110 -20.18 -25.25 -9.47
C LEU A 110 -20.38 -24.03 -8.55
N VAL A 111 -19.56 -22.98 -8.72
CA VAL A 111 -19.68 -21.74 -7.94
C VAL A 111 -21.07 -21.11 -8.13
N CYS A 112 -21.54 -20.97 -9.37
CA CYS A 112 -22.88 -20.43 -9.66
C CYS A 112 -23.98 -21.25 -8.99
N ARG A 113 -23.91 -22.59 -9.06
CA ARG A 113 -24.90 -23.49 -8.44
C ARG A 113 -24.87 -23.44 -6.92
N ALA A 114 -23.70 -23.30 -6.31
CA ALA A 114 -23.55 -23.20 -4.87
C ALA A 114 -24.11 -21.86 -4.37
N LEU A 115 -23.75 -20.76 -5.03
CA LEU A 115 -24.14 -19.40 -4.66
C LEU A 115 -25.59 -19.03 -5.05
N SER A 116 -26.26 -19.81 -5.90
CA SER A 116 -27.68 -19.56 -6.24
C SER A 116 -28.64 -19.89 -5.11
N LYS A 117 -28.17 -20.57 -4.05
CA LYS A 117 -28.97 -20.92 -2.87
C LYS A 117 -28.92 -19.78 -1.84
N PRO A 118 -30.02 -19.49 -1.13
CA PRO A 118 -30.02 -18.53 -0.02
C PRO A 118 -29.03 -18.92 1.08
N ILE A 119 -28.35 -17.93 1.67
CA ILE A 119 -27.39 -18.09 2.76
C ILE A 119 -27.86 -17.23 3.94
N ALA A 120 -28.37 -17.87 4.99
CA ALA A 120 -29.02 -17.19 6.10
C ALA A 120 -28.09 -16.88 7.29
N ASN A 121 -26.90 -17.49 7.35
CA ASN A 121 -25.95 -17.29 8.43
C ASN A 121 -24.51 -17.65 8.04
N SER A 122 -23.56 -17.39 8.95
CA SER A 122 -22.12 -17.59 8.75
C SER A 122 -21.75 -19.06 8.50
N ARG A 123 -22.45 -20.01 9.13
CA ARG A 123 -22.24 -21.46 8.94
C ARG A 123 -22.68 -21.91 7.55
N GLN A 124 -23.84 -21.43 7.08
CA GLN A 124 -24.28 -21.69 5.71
C GLN A 124 -23.36 -21.04 4.67
N LEU A 125 -22.75 -19.89 4.99
CA LEU A 125 -21.74 -19.26 4.14
C LEU A 125 -20.47 -20.13 4.05
N GLU A 126 -19.97 -20.63 5.18
CA GLU A 126 -18.89 -21.61 5.24
C GLU A 126 -19.22 -22.85 4.40
N ASP A 127 -20.35 -23.50 4.64
CA ASP A 127 -20.79 -24.70 3.91
C ASP A 127 -20.87 -24.46 2.41
N THR A 128 -21.32 -23.27 2.01
CA THR A 128 -21.39 -22.87 0.60
C THR A 128 -20.00 -22.72 -0.02
N ILE A 129 -19.06 -22.06 0.68
CA ILE A 129 -17.69 -21.89 0.21
C ILE A 129 -16.95 -23.23 0.11
N VAL A 130 -17.18 -24.12 1.08
CA VAL A 130 -16.57 -25.47 1.13
C VAL A 130 -17.03 -26.35 -0.04
N GLN A 131 -18.23 -26.16 -0.60
CA GLN A 131 -18.71 -26.94 -1.75
C GLN A 131 -17.78 -26.85 -2.96
N TYR A 132 -17.17 -25.68 -3.20
CA TYR A 132 -16.16 -25.50 -4.26
C TYR A 132 -14.73 -25.37 -3.72
N ASN A 133 -14.52 -25.50 -2.41
CA ASN A 133 -13.21 -25.56 -1.77
C ASN A 133 -13.18 -26.67 -0.69
N PRO A 134 -13.27 -27.95 -1.08
CA PRO A 134 -13.41 -29.05 -0.12
C PRO A 134 -12.25 -29.11 0.89
N ASP A 135 -11.05 -28.71 0.49
CA ASP A 135 -9.86 -28.67 1.36
C ASP A 135 -10.04 -27.74 2.57
N TYR A 136 -10.92 -26.73 2.50
CA TYR A 136 -11.14 -25.80 3.62
C TYR A 136 -11.80 -26.48 4.83
N ARG A 137 -12.51 -27.59 4.61
CA ARG A 137 -13.19 -28.36 5.67
C ARG A 137 -12.22 -28.90 6.72
N ALA A 138 -11.00 -29.25 6.30
CA ALA A 138 -10.00 -29.84 7.18
C ALA A 138 -9.20 -28.81 8.01
N HIS A 139 -9.40 -27.50 7.80
CA HIS A 139 -8.47 -26.47 8.27
C HIS A 139 -9.10 -25.34 9.09
N PHE A 140 -10.30 -25.54 9.67
CA PHE A 140 -11.00 -24.56 10.54
C PHE A 140 -10.95 -23.12 10.01
N GLN A 141 -11.28 -22.92 8.73
CA GLN A 141 -10.97 -21.68 8.01
C GLN A 141 -11.89 -20.49 8.34
N PHE A 142 -12.82 -20.59 9.29
CA PHE A 142 -13.90 -19.59 9.44
C PHE A 142 -14.11 -19.06 10.87
N VAL A 143 -13.18 -19.32 11.79
CA VAL A 143 -13.29 -18.95 13.22
C VAL A 143 -13.65 -17.47 13.45
N ALA A 144 -12.89 -16.52 12.89
CA ALA A 144 -13.18 -15.08 13.05
C ALA A 144 -14.49 -14.66 12.39
N LEU A 145 -14.88 -15.31 11.28
CA LEU A 145 -16.14 -15.03 10.60
C LEU A 145 -17.33 -15.40 11.50
N HIS A 146 -17.29 -16.58 12.13
CA HIS A 146 -18.31 -16.99 13.09
C HIS A 146 -18.31 -16.09 14.31
N LYS A 147 -17.13 -15.79 14.87
CA LYS A 147 -17.00 -14.88 16.01
C LYS A 147 -17.66 -13.53 15.74
N LEU A 148 -17.46 -12.95 14.55
CA LEU A 148 -18.10 -11.70 14.18
C LEU A 148 -19.63 -11.81 14.25
N PHE A 149 -20.21 -12.76 13.50
CA PHE A 149 -21.65 -12.82 13.32
C PHE A 149 -22.41 -13.49 14.47
N GLU A 150 -21.80 -14.42 15.19
CA GLU A 150 -22.43 -15.19 16.26
C GLU A 150 -22.23 -14.54 17.64
N GLU A 151 -21.15 -13.78 17.84
CA GLU A 151 -20.80 -13.23 19.16
C GLU A 151 -20.75 -11.69 19.22
N GLN A 152 -20.52 -10.98 18.10
CA GLN A 152 -20.25 -9.52 18.13
C GLN A 152 -21.24 -8.64 17.37
N CYS A 153 -21.93 -9.17 16.36
CA CYS A 153 -22.97 -8.45 15.66
C CYS A 153 -24.28 -8.54 16.43
N GLU A 154 -24.97 -7.41 16.55
CA GLU A 154 -26.35 -7.38 17.02
C GLU A 154 -27.27 -8.13 16.02
N ASP A 155 -28.41 -8.59 16.51
CA ASP A 155 -29.35 -9.41 15.72
C ASP A 155 -29.80 -8.69 14.44
N GLU A 156 -30.05 -7.38 14.50
CA GLU A 156 -30.42 -6.56 13.35
C GLU A 156 -29.28 -6.41 12.33
N GLU A 157 -28.04 -6.26 12.80
CA GLU A 157 -26.86 -6.14 11.92
C GLU A 157 -26.61 -7.45 11.18
N ARG A 158 -26.72 -8.58 11.91
CA ARG A 158 -26.61 -9.92 11.33
C ARG A 158 -27.72 -10.15 10.31
N ALA A 159 -28.96 -9.82 10.64
CA ALA A 159 -30.09 -9.95 9.72
C ALA A 159 -29.90 -9.09 8.46
N ALA A 160 -29.46 -7.84 8.60
CA ALA A 160 -29.17 -6.96 7.46
C ALA A 160 -28.03 -7.49 6.59
N PHE A 161 -26.99 -8.08 7.18
CA PHE A 161 -25.90 -8.66 6.39
C PHE A 161 -26.38 -9.85 5.56
N PHE A 162 -26.98 -10.87 6.16
CA PHE A 162 -27.38 -12.09 5.44
C PHE A 162 -28.65 -11.91 4.60
N GLY A 163 -29.55 -11.00 5.01
CA GLY A 163 -30.80 -10.72 4.28
C GLY A 163 -30.65 -9.73 3.13
N GLU A 164 -29.69 -8.80 3.20
CA GLU A 164 -29.56 -7.74 2.19
C GLU A 164 -28.16 -7.65 1.58
N THR A 165 -27.12 -7.55 2.41
CA THR A 165 -25.76 -7.27 1.91
C THR A 165 -25.17 -8.46 1.16
N LEU A 166 -25.14 -9.65 1.78
CA LEU A 166 -24.56 -10.85 1.19
C LEU A 166 -25.26 -11.28 -0.11
N PRO A 167 -26.61 -11.27 -0.24
CA PRO A 167 -27.26 -11.56 -1.52
C PRO A 167 -26.83 -10.62 -2.65
N ARG A 168 -26.60 -9.33 -2.35
CA ARG A 168 -26.08 -8.37 -3.32
C ARG A 168 -24.61 -8.60 -3.65
N VAL A 169 -23.79 -8.98 -2.66
CA VAL A 169 -22.38 -9.40 -2.89
C VAL A 169 -22.33 -10.62 -3.81
N VAL A 170 -23.20 -11.62 -3.58
CA VAL A 170 -23.32 -12.80 -4.44
C VAL A 170 -23.73 -12.39 -5.86
N THR A 171 -24.74 -11.55 -6.00
CA THR A 171 -25.19 -11.05 -7.31
C THR A 171 -24.05 -10.34 -8.03
N LEU A 172 -23.32 -9.47 -7.34
CA LEU A 172 -22.16 -8.76 -7.87
C LEU A 172 -21.04 -9.73 -8.29
N ALA A 173 -20.74 -10.75 -7.48
CA ALA A 173 -19.73 -11.75 -7.82
C ALA A 173 -20.11 -12.54 -9.08
N LEU A 174 -21.38 -12.93 -9.23
CA LEU A 174 -21.88 -13.70 -10.37
C LEU A 174 -21.90 -12.90 -11.70
N ARG A 175 -21.84 -11.56 -11.63
CA ARG A 175 -21.65 -10.68 -12.80
C ARG A 175 -20.21 -10.66 -13.35
N LEU A 176 -19.31 -11.53 -12.85
CA LEU A 176 -17.90 -11.55 -13.26
C LEU A 176 -17.69 -11.57 -14.78
N THR A 177 -18.44 -12.41 -15.51
CA THR A 177 -18.31 -12.52 -16.97
C THR A 177 -18.94 -11.36 -17.75
N GLU A 178 -19.87 -10.64 -17.13
CA GLU A 178 -20.46 -9.41 -17.67
C GLU A 178 -19.47 -8.23 -17.53
N LEU A 179 -18.79 -8.16 -16.39
CA LEU A 179 -17.95 -7.03 -16.01
C LEU A 179 -16.49 -7.18 -16.46
N ILE A 180 -15.94 -8.40 -16.50
CA ILE A 180 -14.55 -8.67 -16.90
C ILE A 180 -14.55 -9.34 -18.27
N ARG A 181 -14.68 -8.52 -19.32
CA ARG A 181 -14.80 -8.96 -20.73
C ARG A 181 -13.50 -8.94 -21.52
N ALA A 182 -12.39 -8.69 -20.84
CA ALA A 182 -11.05 -8.74 -21.39
C ALA A 182 -10.11 -9.46 -20.39
N PRO A 183 -9.03 -10.10 -20.88
CA PRO A 183 -8.02 -10.67 -20.00
C PRO A 183 -7.40 -9.57 -19.12
N VAL A 184 -7.31 -9.83 -17.82
CA VAL A 184 -6.68 -8.91 -16.86
C VAL A 184 -5.20 -9.29 -16.74
N PRO A 185 -4.24 -8.48 -17.22
CA PRO A 185 -2.84 -8.83 -17.15
C PRO A 185 -2.33 -8.78 -15.70
N LEU A 186 -1.37 -9.64 -15.39
CA LEU A 186 -0.62 -9.59 -14.14
C LEU A 186 0.52 -8.58 -14.27
N LEU A 187 0.73 -7.81 -13.22
CA LEU A 187 1.81 -6.84 -13.09
C LEU A 187 3.04 -7.56 -12.55
N VAL A 188 3.81 -8.18 -13.45
CA VAL A 188 4.96 -9.07 -13.14
C VAL A 188 6.27 -8.30 -12.96
N GLN A 189 7.25 -8.96 -12.34
CA GLN A 189 8.57 -8.38 -12.06
C GLN A 189 9.30 -7.87 -13.31
N TRP A 190 10.04 -6.78 -13.12
CA TRP A 190 10.90 -6.11 -14.10
C TRP A 190 10.16 -5.52 -15.31
N GLN A 191 8.85 -5.30 -15.19
CA GLN A 191 8.02 -4.70 -16.23
C GLN A 191 7.29 -3.46 -15.71
N ASN A 192 7.20 -2.44 -16.57
CA ASN A 192 6.37 -1.27 -16.36
C ASN A 192 5.04 -1.48 -17.07
N HIS A 193 3.94 -1.49 -16.31
CA HIS A 193 2.60 -1.63 -16.87
C HIS A 193 1.55 -1.11 -15.90
N ALA A 194 0.44 -0.62 -16.43
CA ALA A 194 -0.71 -0.17 -15.67
C ALA A 194 -1.99 -0.91 -16.07
N VAL A 195 -2.88 -1.11 -15.10
CA VAL A 195 -4.24 -1.64 -15.32
C VAL A 195 -5.24 -0.67 -14.71
N SER A 196 -6.17 -0.16 -15.53
CA SER A 196 -7.30 0.63 -15.05
C SER A 196 -8.62 -0.11 -15.19
N MET A 197 -9.45 -0.01 -14.16
CA MET A 197 -10.76 -0.65 -14.09
C MET A 197 -11.73 0.22 -13.31
N THR A 198 -13.04 0.03 -13.50
CA THR A 198 -14.04 0.75 -12.71
C THR A 198 -14.04 0.25 -11.26
N GLN A 199 -14.54 1.09 -10.34
CA GLN A 199 -14.78 0.66 -8.96
C GLN A 199 -15.78 -0.53 -8.90
N GLU A 200 -16.72 -0.63 -9.87
CA GLU A 200 -17.63 -1.78 -10.01
C GLU A 200 -16.88 -3.07 -10.38
N GLN A 201 -15.94 -3.01 -11.33
CA GLN A 201 -15.10 -4.16 -11.69
C GLN A 201 -14.23 -4.62 -10.50
N ALA A 202 -13.64 -3.65 -9.78
CA ALA A 202 -12.89 -3.94 -8.56
C ALA A 202 -13.77 -4.59 -7.48
N ALA A 203 -14.95 -4.05 -7.21
CA ALA A 203 -15.90 -4.61 -6.25
C ALA A 203 -16.34 -6.03 -6.63
N CYS A 204 -16.53 -6.32 -7.92
CA CYS A 204 -16.80 -7.67 -8.42
C CYS A 204 -15.65 -8.65 -8.16
N LEU A 205 -14.41 -8.23 -8.40
CA LEU A 205 -13.23 -9.06 -8.09
C LEU A 205 -13.08 -9.29 -6.58
N LEU A 206 -13.33 -8.28 -5.75
CA LEU A 206 -13.29 -8.43 -4.29
C LEU A 206 -14.43 -9.30 -3.77
N ALA A 207 -15.63 -9.21 -4.33
CA ALA A 207 -16.74 -10.11 -3.98
C ALA A 207 -16.37 -11.58 -4.29
N ASN A 208 -15.70 -11.83 -5.42
CA ASN A 208 -15.17 -13.14 -5.77
C ASN A 208 -14.06 -13.62 -4.81
N ALA A 209 -13.20 -12.71 -4.30
CA ALA A 209 -12.16 -13.01 -3.30
C ALA A 209 -12.75 -13.31 -1.91
N PHE A 210 -13.75 -12.52 -1.48
CA PHE A 210 -14.50 -12.72 -0.23
C PHE A 210 -15.21 -14.08 -0.22
N LEU A 211 -15.89 -14.42 -1.32
CA LEU A 211 -16.53 -15.72 -1.52
C LEU A 211 -15.53 -16.84 -1.89
N CYS A 212 -14.22 -16.57 -1.86
CA CYS A 212 -13.17 -17.57 -2.08
C CYS A 212 -13.29 -18.37 -3.40
N THR A 213 -13.72 -17.70 -4.47
CA THR A 213 -14.00 -18.36 -5.75
C THR A 213 -12.75 -18.55 -6.62
N PHE A 214 -11.71 -17.70 -6.41
CA PHE A 214 -10.51 -17.75 -7.24
C PHE A 214 -9.86 -19.14 -7.13
N PRO A 215 -9.51 -19.75 -8.27
CA PRO A 215 -8.75 -20.98 -8.27
C PRO A 215 -7.33 -20.68 -7.80
N GLN A 216 -6.62 -21.73 -7.37
CA GLN A 216 -5.20 -21.58 -7.09
C GLN A 216 -4.44 -21.04 -8.33
N PRO A 217 -3.47 -20.14 -8.14
CA PRO A 217 -2.58 -19.70 -9.21
C PRO A 217 -1.87 -20.88 -9.88
N LYS A 218 -1.34 -20.68 -11.09
CA LYS A 218 -0.46 -21.67 -11.72
C LYS A 218 0.75 -21.92 -10.79
N ALA A 219 1.21 -23.17 -10.72
CA ALA A 219 2.29 -23.56 -9.81
C ALA A 219 3.56 -22.68 -9.94
N ALA A 220 3.88 -22.22 -11.15
CA ALA A 220 5.01 -21.33 -11.41
C ALA A 220 4.88 -19.94 -10.75
N LEU A 221 3.66 -19.46 -10.53
CA LEU A 221 3.37 -18.12 -9.98
C LEU A 221 2.96 -18.16 -8.50
N VAL A 222 2.61 -19.33 -7.97
CA VAL A 222 2.02 -19.45 -6.62
C VAL A 222 2.92 -18.90 -5.50
N LYS A 223 4.24 -18.95 -5.70
CA LYS A 223 5.23 -18.47 -4.72
C LYS A 223 5.53 -16.97 -4.85
N SER A 224 5.16 -16.36 -5.96
CA SER A 224 5.50 -14.95 -6.26
C SER A 224 4.33 -14.00 -6.14
N PHE A 225 3.10 -14.51 -5.96
CA PHE A 225 1.89 -13.73 -5.70
C PHE A 225 1.37 -13.95 -4.28
N PRO A 226 0.70 -12.96 -3.67
CA PRO A 226 -0.04 -13.20 -2.44
C PRO A 226 -1.28 -14.06 -2.70
N GLY A 227 -1.83 -14.67 -1.65
CA GLY A 227 -3.08 -15.42 -1.74
C GLY A 227 -4.27 -14.53 -2.15
N SER A 228 -5.11 -15.06 -3.05
CA SER A 228 -6.25 -14.34 -3.66
C SER A 228 -7.53 -14.36 -2.83
N ASN A 229 -7.80 -15.45 -2.10
CA ASN A 229 -9.05 -15.69 -1.39
C ASN A 229 -8.96 -15.26 0.08
N PHE A 230 -10.10 -14.91 0.69
CA PHE A 230 -10.17 -14.37 2.05
C PHE A 230 -10.21 -15.44 3.15
N ALA A 231 -10.23 -16.73 2.83
CA ALA A 231 -10.24 -17.81 3.82
C ALA A 231 -9.20 -17.66 4.96
N PRO A 232 -7.92 -17.28 4.70
CA PRO A 232 -6.97 -17.06 5.78
C PRO A 232 -7.32 -15.90 6.74
N LEU A 233 -8.08 -14.91 6.27
CA LEU A 233 -8.63 -13.85 7.15
C LEU A 233 -9.74 -14.43 8.03
N PHE A 234 -10.65 -15.21 7.45
CA PHE A 234 -11.75 -15.83 8.18
C PHE A 234 -11.25 -16.84 9.24
N ALA A 235 -10.08 -17.45 9.03
CA ALA A 235 -9.46 -18.41 9.93
C ALA A 235 -8.79 -17.75 11.16
N GLY A 236 -8.62 -16.43 11.16
CA GLY A 236 -7.93 -15.73 12.25
C GLY A 236 -8.67 -15.81 13.59
N THR A 237 -7.96 -15.49 14.66
CA THR A 237 -8.49 -15.61 16.04
C THR A 237 -8.37 -14.32 16.85
N SER A 238 -7.60 -13.33 16.39
CA SER A 238 -7.41 -12.06 17.09
C SER A 238 -8.58 -11.10 16.89
N GLN A 239 -8.79 -10.20 17.85
CA GLN A 239 -9.83 -9.18 17.73
C GLN A 239 -9.60 -8.26 16.52
N SER A 240 -8.35 -7.85 16.27
CA SER A 240 -8.01 -7.05 15.09
C SER A 240 -8.42 -7.69 13.76
N VAL A 241 -8.45 -9.03 13.66
CA VAL A 241 -8.95 -9.72 12.47
C VAL A 241 -10.46 -9.55 12.32
N VAL A 242 -11.21 -9.71 13.41
CA VAL A 242 -12.67 -9.49 13.41
C VAL A 242 -13.00 -8.05 12.98
N GLU A 243 -12.26 -7.08 13.50
CA GLU A 243 -12.40 -5.65 13.15
C GLU A 243 -12.08 -5.39 11.67
N LYS A 244 -11.07 -6.06 11.10
CA LYS A 244 -10.82 -6.01 9.64
C LYS A 244 -11.98 -6.58 8.83
N ILE A 245 -12.62 -7.66 9.30
CA ILE A 245 -13.81 -8.23 8.62
C ILE A 245 -14.96 -7.20 8.67
N LYS A 246 -15.16 -6.49 9.80
CA LYS A 246 -16.16 -5.40 9.89
C LYS A 246 -15.93 -4.32 8.82
N CYS A 247 -14.70 -3.86 8.63
CA CYS A 247 -14.37 -2.90 7.56
C CYS A 247 -14.78 -3.41 6.17
N LEU A 248 -14.50 -4.69 5.86
CA LEU A 248 -14.82 -5.28 4.56
C LEU A 248 -16.32 -5.50 4.37
N CYS A 249 -17.04 -5.94 5.41
CA CYS A 249 -18.50 -6.03 5.39
C CYS A 249 -19.14 -4.66 5.16
N HIS A 250 -18.60 -3.61 5.81
CA HIS A 250 -19.05 -2.22 5.61
C HIS A 250 -18.80 -1.73 4.18
N TYR A 251 -17.63 -2.03 3.60
CA TYR A 251 -17.37 -1.75 2.18
C TYR A 251 -18.39 -2.40 1.26
N PHE A 252 -18.66 -3.70 1.44
CA PHE A 252 -19.64 -4.40 0.62
C PHE A 252 -21.05 -3.83 0.78
N ARG A 253 -21.46 -3.50 2.02
CA ARG A 253 -22.72 -2.80 2.29
C ARG A 253 -22.80 -1.50 1.49
N ARG A 254 -21.74 -0.68 1.51
CA ARG A 254 -21.67 0.60 0.77
C ARG A 254 -21.80 0.41 -0.74
N VAL A 255 -20.92 -0.39 -1.36
CA VAL A 255 -20.88 -0.53 -2.83
C VAL A 255 -22.11 -1.27 -3.38
N CYS A 256 -22.71 -2.18 -2.60
CA CYS A 256 -23.95 -2.86 -2.99
C CYS A 256 -25.21 -2.02 -2.73
N THR A 257 -25.13 -0.98 -1.90
CA THR A 257 -26.24 -0.04 -1.70
C THR A 257 -26.22 1.04 -2.78
N ARG A 258 -25.04 1.59 -3.07
CA ARG A 258 -24.83 2.57 -4.13
C ARG A 258 -23.49 2.29 -4.79
N MET A 259 -23.55 1.75 -6.00
CA MET A 259 -22.35 1.41 -6.75
C MET A 259 -21.55 2.68 -7.07
N PRO A 260 -20.27 2.78 -6.67
CA PRO A 260 -19.42 3.88 -7.08
C PRO A 260 -19.16 3.89 -8.59
N THR A 261 -19.12 5.07 -9.19
CA THR A 261 -18.99 5.28 -10.65
C THR A 261 -17.57 5.60 -11.11
N GLY A 262 -16.60 5.56 -10.20
CA GLY A 262 -15.22 5.92 -10.48
C GLY A 262 -14.37 4.86 -11.14
N VAL A 263 -13.10 5.22 -11.27
CA VAL A 263 -12.05 4.39 -11.85
C VAL A 263 -10.87 4.27 -10.89
N LEU A 264 -10.20 3.13 -10.95
CA LEU A 264 -8.98 2.80 -10.23
C LEU A 264 -7.86 2.54 -11.24
N THR A 265 -6.62 2.81 -10.84
CA THR A 265 -5.43 2.43 -11.63
C THR A 265 -4.41 1.75 -10.73
N TYR A 266 -3.91 0.60 -11.19
CA TYR A 266 -2.86 -0.17 -10.56
C TYR A 266 -1.65 -0.14 -11.49
N GLU A 267 -0.56 0.51 -11.09
CA GLU A 267 0.65 0.65 -11.89
C GLU A 267 1.84 -0.01 -11.18
N ARG A 268 2.58 -0.85 -11.91
CA ARG A 268 3.91 -1.31 -11.48
C ARG A 268 4.94 -0.42 -12.13
N ARG A 269 5.85 0.10 -11.31
CA ARG A 269 7.01 0.85 -11.76
C ARG A 269 8.28 0.09 -11.45
N TYR A 270 9.18 0.06 -12.41
CA TYR A 270 10.49 -0.57 -12.38
C TYR A 270 11.52 0.37 -13.02
N ILE A 271 12.58 0.65 -12.28
CA ILE A 271 13.78 1.33 -12.79
C ILE A 271 14.92 0.31 -12.84
N PRO A 272 15.55 0.08 -14.00
CA PRO A 272 16.75 -0.75 -14.11
C PRO A 272 17.86 -0.28 -13.16
N LYS A 273 18.62 -1.23 -12.60
CA LYS A 273 19.66 -0.92 -11.60
C LYS A 273 20.71 0.07 -12.10
N ASN A 274 21.05 0.02 -13.39
CA ASN A 274 21.98 0.94 -14.05
C ASN A 274 21.40 2.35 -14.29
N HIS A 275 20.09 2.55 -14.11
CA HIS A 275 19.44 3.86 -14.16
C HIS A 275 19.17 4.45 -12.77
N VAL A 276 19.38 3.69 -11.69
CA VAL A 276 19.39 4.24 -10.33
C VAL A 276 20.67 5.08 -10.16
N PRO A 277 20.60 6.29 -9.55
CA PRO A 277 21.77 7.13 -9.35
C PRO A 277 22.92 6.39 -8.64
N ASP A 278 24.15 6.61 -9.11
CA ASP A 278 25.30 6.21 -8.30
C ASP A 278 25.44 7.14 -7.09
N TRP A 279 24.94 6.70 -5.94
CA TRP A 279 24.88 7.48 -4.71
C TRP A 279 26.26 7.99 -4.26
N SER A 280 27.37 7.35 -4.65
CA SER A 280 28.73 7.82 -4.38
C SER A 280 29.16 9.04 -5.20
N SER A 281 28.47 9.36 -6.30
CA SER A 281 28.81 10.45 -7.21
C SER A 281 27.73 11.54 -7.33
N VAL A 282 26.59 11.39 -6.64
CA VAL A 282 25.51 12.39 -6.65
C VAL A 282 25.96 13.73 -6.05
N THR A 283 25.99 14.76 -6.90
CA THR A 283 26.42 16.13 -6.56
C THR A 283 25.31 17.02 -6.01
N ALA A 284 24.05 16.55 -6.00
CA ALA A 284 22.95 17.30 -5.40
C ALA A 284 23.25 17.60 -3.92
N CYS A 285 23.09 18.86 -3.52
CA CYS A 285 23.33 19.31 -2.15
C CYS A 285 22.04 19.67 -1.45
N PHE A 286 21.99 19.39 -0.15
CA PHE A 286 20.96 19.94 0.74
C PHE A 286 21.06 21.47 0.75
N THR A 287 19.94 22.14 0.51
CA THR A 287 19.85 23.61 0.62
C THR A 287 18.53 23.98 1.27
N ARG A 288 18.35 25.26 1.65
CA ARG A 288 17.18 25.71 2.42
C ARG A 288 15.85 25.33 1.80
N ASN A 289 15.81 25.22 0.47
CA ASN A 289 14.61 24.91 -0.29
C ASN A 289 14.68 23.55 -1.02
N ARG A 290 15.65 22.68 -0.68
CA ARG A 290 15.85 21.39 -1.38
C ARG A 290 16.26 20.25 -0.43
N PRO A 291 15.38 19.27 -0.18
CA PRO A 291 13.92 19.31 -0.42
C PRO A 291 13.19 20.09 0.68
N PRO A 292 12.08 20.81 0.41
CA PRO A 292 11.22 21.31 1.49
C PRO A 292 10.79 20.17 2.42
N LEU A 293 10.94 20.38 3.73
CA LEU A 293 10.68 19.37 4.75
C LEU A 293 9.76 19.95 5.83
N HIS A 294 8.60 19.32 6.00
CA HIS A 294 7.70 19.52 7.13
C HIS A 294 7.66 18.25 7.96
N VAL A 295 7.91 18.33 9.27
CA VAL A 295 7.91 17.19 10.19
C VAL A 295 6.80 17.36 11.22
N SER A 296 5.83 16.45 11.20
CA SER A 296 4.71 16.41 12.13
C SER A 296 4.91 15.26 13.14
N PRO A 297 4.82 15.52 14.46
CA PRO A 297 4.88 14.46 15.46
C PRO A 297 3.60 13.62 15.45
N ASP A 298 2.47 14.28 15.21
CA ASP A 298 1.13 13.75 15.23
C ASP A 298 0.50 13.72 13.82
N GLY A 299 -0.67 13.08 13.72
CA GLY A 299 -1.39 12.88 12.46
C GLY A 299 -1.01 11.58 11.74
N THR A 300 -1.72 11.30 10.65
CA THR A 300 -1.54 10.14 9.80
C THR A 300 -1.41 10.55 8.33
N ILE A 301 -0.83 9.64 7.55
CA ILE A 301 -0.57 9.88 6.12
C ILE A 301 -1.89 10.03 5.35
N GLU A 302 -2.91 9.23 5.66
CA GLU A 302 -4.21 9.27 5.00
C GLU A 302 -5.04 10.50 5.35
N ASP A 303 -5.02 10.97 6.61
CA ASP A 303 -5.88 12.07 7.06
C ASP A 303 -5.26 13.44 6.71
N GLN A 304 -3.94 13.62 6.91
CA GLN A 304 -3.27 14.93 6.72
C GLN A 304 -2.44 15.03 5.42
N GLY A 305 -2.17 13.92 4.74
CA GLY A 305 -1.41 13.89 3.49
C GLY A 305 -2.27 14.01 2.23
N THR A 306 -3.45 14.64 2.29
CA THR A 306 -4.39 14.71 1.16
C THR A 306 -3.78 15.45 -0.04
N GLY A 307 -4.02 14.98 -1.27
CA GLY A 307 -3.44 15.56 -2.48
C GLY A 307 -1.93 15.31 -2.68
N LEU A 308 -1.22 14.79 -1.67
CA LEU A 308 0.17 14.33 -1.79
C LEU A 308 0.24 12.87 -2.24
N LEU A 309 1.46 12.42 -2.58
CA LEU A 309 1.71 11.00 -2.84
C LEU A 309 1.85 10.32 -1.50
N GLN A 310 0.88 9.48 -1.15
CA GLN A 310 0.77 8.88 0.16
C GLN A 310 1.51 7.55 0.20
N MET A 311 2.52 7.47 1.05
CA MET A 311 3.36 6.29 1.14
C MET A 311 2.75 5.22 2.05
N VAL A 312 2.64 4.00 1.53
CA VAL A 312 2.36 2.79 2.28
C VAL A 312 3.67 2.06 2.56
N PHE A 313 3.90 1.73 3.83
CA PHE A 313 5.06 0.99 4.31
C PHE A 313 4.85 -0.50 4.04
N ALA A 314 5.00 -0.85 2.77
CA ALA A 314 4.52 -2.10 2.23
C ALA A 314 5.36 -3.31 2.66
N ASN A 315 4.76 -4.48 2.54
CA ASN A 315 5.47 -5.72 2.30
C ASN A 315 5.77 -5.88 0.79
N ARG A 316 6.77 -6.70 0.43
CA ARG A 316 7.04 -7.01 -0.98
C ARG A 316 5.82 -7.62 -1.69
N PHE A 317 4.92 -8.26 -0.94
CA PHE A 317 3.60 -8.65 -1.42
C PHE A 317 2.58 -7.60 -0.97
N LEU A 318 1.92 -6.92 -1.91
CA LEU A 318 0.95 -5.87 -1.59
C LEU A 318 -0.06 -6.34 -0.52
N GLY A 319 -0.29 -5.47 0.46
CA GLY A 319 -1.22 -5.72 1.56
C GLY A 319 -0.67 -6.65 2.64
N GLY A 320 0.57 -7.13 2.53
CA GLY A 320 1.24 -7.90 3.57
C GLY A 320 0.36 -9.00 4.17
N GLY A 321 0.14 -8.91 5.48
CA GLY A 321 -0.67 -9.82 6.27
C GLY A 321 -2.16 -9.45 6.37
N VAL A 322 -2.69 -8.59 5.49
CA VAL A 322 -4.08 -8.10 5.58
C VAL A 322 -5.09 -9.22 5.54
N ILE A 323 -4.88 -10.22 4.67
CA ILE A 323 -5.65 -11.46 4.60
C ILE A 323 -5.01 -12.50 5.52
N GLY A 324 -4.98 -12.20 6.82
CA GLY A 324 -4.26 -12.95 7.84
C GLY A 324 -4.20 -12.15 9.15
N HIS A 325 -3.12 -12.25 9.90
CA HIS A 325 -2.99 -11.59 11.22
C HIS A 325 -2.38 -10.18 11.19
N GLY A 326 -1.85 -9.72 10.05
CA GLY A 326 -1.24 -8.39 9.96
C GLY A 326 -2.27 -7.28 10.17
N CYS A 327 -1.91 -6.25 10.94
CA CYS A 327 -2.79 -5.13 11.25
C CYS A 327 -2.00 -3.84 11.56
N VAL A 328 -0.92 -3.58 10.82
CA VAL A 328 -0.15 -2.35 10.94
C VAL A 328 -0.51 -1.41 9.78
N GLN A 329 0.33 -0.41 9.48
CA GLN A 329 0.01 0.67 8.55
C GLN A 329 -0.50 0.20 7.18
N GLU A 330 0.15 -0.77 6.53
CA GLU A 330 -0.30 -1.28 5.21
C GLU A 330 -1.64 -2.00 5.31
N GLU A 331 -1.82 -2.90 6.29
CA GLU A 331 -3.04 -3.67 6.41
C GLU A 331 -4.24 -2.80 6.82
N ILE A 332 -4.04 -1.83 7.71
CA ILE A 332 -5.06 -0.85 8.09
C ILE A 332 -5.47 -0.05 6.85
N ARG A 333 -4.50 0.45 6.07
CA ARG A 333 -4.79 1.19 4.85
C ARG A 333 -5.60 0.35 3.85
N CYS A 334 -5.25 -0.92 3.70
CA CYS A 334 -5.97 -1.86 2.85
C CYS A 334 -7.42 -2.09 3.27
N VAL A 335 -7.77 -2.10 4.57
CA VAL A 335 -9.16 -2.34 4.99
C VAL A 335 -10.02 -1.08 5.05
N ILE A 336 -9.43 0.11 5.21
CA ILE A 336 -10.17 1.38 5.08
C ILE A 336 -10.33 1.83 3.62
N ASN A 337 -9.41 1.40 2.73
CA ASN A 337 -9.50 1.51 1.27
C ASN A 337 -9.50 0.11 0.59
N PRO A 338 -10.56 -0.72 0.71
CA PRO A 338 -10.57 -2.13 0.27
C PRO A 338 -10.23 -2.37 -1.20
N GLU A 339 -10.40 -1.36 -2.06
CA GLU A 339 -10.03 -1.41 -3.47
C GLU A 339 -8.52 -1.67 -3.68
N LEU A 340 -7.67 -1.38 -2.68
CA LEU A 340 -6.26 -1.79 -2.66
C LEU A 340 -6.09 -3.31 -2.74
N LEU A 341 -7.02 -4.09 -2.18
CA LEU A 341 -6.93 -5.55 -2.12
C LEU A 341 -7.02 -6.21 -3.49
N VAL A 342 -7.57 -5.53 -4.51
CA VAL A 342 -7.49 -6.02 -5.90
C VAL A 342 -6.05 -6.09 -6.36
N GLY A 343 -5.17 -5.21 -5.87
CA GLY A 343 -3.74 -5.24 -6.16
C GLY A 343 -3.09 -6.59 -5.77
N ARG A 344 -3.63 -7.30 -4.76
CA ARG A 344 -3.16 -8.65 -4.41
C ARG A 344 -3.38 -9.67 -5.52
N LEU A 345 -4.40 -9.46 -6.35
CA LEU A 345 -4.69 -10.32 -7.51
C LEU A 345 -3.74 -10.01 -8.68
N LEU A 346 -3.21 -8.78 -8.76
CA LEU A 346 -2.52 -8.27 -9.94
C LEU A 346 -1.01 -8.22 -9.79
N PHE A 347 -0.49 -7.83 -8.62
CA PHE A 347 0.94 -7.58 -8.44
C PHE A 347 1.68 -8.86 -8.04
N GLU A 348 2.69 -9.21 -8.85
CA GLU A 348 3.76 -10.09 -8.39
C GLU A 348 4.57 -9.38 -7.30
N SER A 349 5.22 -10.13 -6.41
CA SER A 349 6.07 -9.54 -5.38
C SER A 349 7.10 -8.56 -5.93
N LEU A 350 7.34 -7.47 -5.21
CA LEU A 350 8.28 -6.43 -5.58
C LEU A 350 9.74 -6.90 -5.43
N ARG A 351 10.59 -6.41 -6.34
CA ARG A 351 12.06 -6.47 -6.29
C ARG A 351 12.63 -5.11 -5.86
N GLU A 352 13.93 -5.08 -5.64
CA GLU A 352 14.66 -3.96 -5.02
C GLU A 352 14.46 -2.59 -5.69
N THR A 353 14.24 -2.55 -7.00
CA THR A 353 14.06 -1.30 -7.77
C THR A 353 12.68 -1.21 -8.40
N GLU A 354 11.67 -1.70 -7.68
CA GLU A 354 10.28 -1.68 -8.09
C GLU A 354 9.38 -1.01 -7.04
N ALA A 355 8.27 -0.43 -7.47
CA ALA A 355 7.23 0.10 -6.61
C ALA A 355 5.86 -0.24 -7.21
N TYR A 356 4.84 -0.31 -6.36
CA TYR A 356 3.45 -0.30 -6.84
C TYR A 356 2.84 1.07 -6.59
N PHE A 357 1.92 1.45 -7.47
CA PHE A 357 1.06 2.61 -7.31
C PHE A 357 -0.39 2.17 -7.45
N VAL A 358 -1.24 2.68 -6.55
CA VAL A 358 -2.69 2.51 -6.66
C VAL A 358 -3.36 3.88 -6.56
N LEU A 359 -4.13 4.22 -7.58
CA LEU A 359 -4.73 5.53 -7.76
C LEU A 359 -6.25 5.41 -7.76
N GLY A 360 -6.92 6.38 -7.14
CA GLY A 360 -8.38 6.48 -7.22
C GLY A 360 -9.16 5.76 -6.12
N THR A 361 -8.46 5.13 -5.16
CA THR A 361 -9.12 4.37 -4.10
C THR A 361 -9.97 5.27 -3.21
N GLU A 362 -11.17 4.82 -2.88
CA GLU A 362 -12.07 5.48 -1.93
C GLU A 362 -11.82 4.98 -0.50
N GLN A 363 -11.89 5.87 0.49
CA GLN A 363 -11.93 5.48 1.90
C GLN A 363 -13.38 5.25 2.32
N TYR A 364 -13.68 4.05 2.82
CA TYR A 364 -15.05 3.63 3.15
C TYR A 364 -15.38 3.72 4.64
N CYS A 365 -14.37 3.62 5.50
CA CYS A 365 -14.54 3.74 6.94
C CYS A 365 -13.40 4.50 7.61
N THR A 366 -13.70 4.98 8.82
CA THR A 366 -12.74 5.46 9.80
C THR A 366 -12.43 4.33 10.78
N TYR A 367 -11.34 4.48 11.50
CA TYR A 367 -10.87 3.50 12.47
C TYR A 367 -10.34 4.20 13.72
N ALA A 368 -10.15 3.43 14.78
CA ALA A 368 -9.41 3.83 15.96
C ALA A 368 -8.30 2.81 16.27
N ASN A 369 -7.33 3.24 17.07
CA ASN A 369 -6.21 2.44 17.55
C ASN A 369 -5.34 1.82 16.42
N TYR A 370 -4.44 0.90 16.77
CA TYR A 370 -3.44 0.37 15.85
C TYR A 370 -3.04 -1.07 16.23
N ALA A 371 -2.51 -1.86 15.29
CA ALA A 371 -2.02 -3.20 15.57
C ALA A 371 -3.08 -4.12 16.22
N SER A 372 -2.76 -4.69 17.38
CA SER A 372 -3.66 -5.62 18.08
C SER A 372 -4.91 -4.95 18.63
N SER A 373 -4.89 -3.63 18.88
CA SER A 373 -6.01 -2.87 19.43
C SER A 373 -6.85 -2.16 18.37
N PHE A 374 -6.51 -2.30 17.08
CA PHE A 374 -7.25 -1.74 15.94
C PHE A 374 -8.75 -2.05 16.02
N THR A 375 -9.59 -1.03 15.81
CA THR A 375 -11.05 -1.17 15.75
C THR A 375 -11.65 -0.43 14.57
N PHE A 376 -12.67 -1.04 13.96
CA PHE A 376 -13.57 -0.32 13.06
C PHE A 376 -14.32 0.74 13.88
N HIS A 377 -14.40 1.97 13.37
CA HIS A 377 -15.04 3.08 14.09
C HIS A 377 -16.36 3.47 13.46
N ALA A 378 -16.35 4.00 12.23
CA ALA A 378 -17.56 4.50 11.59
C ALA A 378 -17.45 4.57 10.06
N ASN A 379 -18.58 4.77 9.40
CA ASN A 379 -18.63 5.11 7.99
C ASN A 379 -17.80 6.35 7.65
N HIS A 380 -17.06 6.32 6.54
CA HIS A 380 -16.39 7.50 5.99
C HIS A 380 -17.05 7.90 4.67
N ARG A 381 -17.37 9.19 4.52
CA ARG A 381 -17.83 9.75 3.25
C ARG A 381 -16.66 10.48 2.63
N ASP A 382 -16.02 9.81 1.68
CA ASP A 382 -14.86 10.34 0.98
C ASP A 382 -15.28 11.46 0.02
N GLU A 383 -14.84 12.68 0.32
CA GLU A 383 -15.08 13.89 -0.47
C GLU A 383 -13.90 14.27 -1.37
N THR A 384 -12.86 13.43 -1.45
CA THR A 384 -11.71 13.67 -2.33
C THR A 384 -12.18 13.82 -3.78
N PRO A 385 -11.84 14.92 -4.47
CA PRO A 385 -12.27 15.18 -5.83
C PRO A 385 -11.73 14.12 -6.79
N ARG A 386 -12.34 14.03 -7.97
CA ARG A 386 -11.88 13.16 -9.05
C ARG A 386 -11.01 13.92 -10.05
N ASP A 387 -10.09 13.22 -10.70
CA ASP A 387 -9.38 13.73 -11.88
C ASP A 387 -10.22 13.55 -13.16
N ALA A 388 -9.67 14.00 -14.29
CA ALA A 388 -10.33 13.93 -15.60
C ALA A 388 -10.64 12.50 -16.05
N SER A 389 -9.94 11.50 -15.52
CA SER A 389 -10.15 10.08 -15.83
C SER A 389 -11.08 9.37 -14.83
N GLY A 390 -11.70 10.11 -13.90
CA GLY A 390 -12.65 9.57 -12.94
C GLY A 390 -12.02 8.91 -11.71
N ARG A 391 -10.69 8.99 -11.54
CA ARG A 391 -10.00 8.49 -10.33
C ARG A 391 -10.14 9.52 -9.23
N ARG A 392 -10.43 9.11 -7.99
CA ARG A 392 -10.24 10.01 -6.84
C ARG A 392 -8.79 10.47 -6.80
N ARG A 393 -8.53 11.73 -6.43
CA ARG A 393 -7.18 12.30 -6.27
C ARG A 393 -6.51 11.82 -4.98
N CYS A 394 -6.56 10.51 -4.77
CA CYS A 394 -5.90 9.72 -3.75
C CYS A 394 -4.85 8.86 -4.46
N TYR A 395 -3.58 9.14 -4.19
CA TYR A 395 -2.45 8.54 -4.88
C TYR A 395 -1.58 7.81 -3.87
N ILE A 396 -1.53 6.49 -3.97
CA ILE A 396 -0.82 5.64 -3.03
C ILE A 396 0.40 5.03 -3.70
N VAL A 397 1.56 5.10 -3.04
CA VAL A 397 2.78 4.38 -3.43
C VAL A 397 3.16 3.38 -2.36
N GLY A 398 3.40 2.13 -2.76
CA GLY A 398 3.86 1.08 -1.86
C GLY A 398 5.32 0.75 -2.05
N LEU A 399 6.10 0.85 -0.97
CA LEU A 399 7.52 0.51 -0.95
C LEU A 399 7.83 -0.44 0.19
N ASP A 400 8.41 -1.60 -0.14
CA ASP A 400 8.85 -2.55 0.86
C ASP A 400 10.25 -2.25 1.35
N ALA A 401 10.41 -2.00 2.66
CA ALA A 401 11.72 -1.84 3.30
C ALA A 401 12.42 -3.20 3.49
N LEU A 402 13.73 -3.20 3.70
CA LEU A 402 14.44 -4.39 4.16
C LEU A 402 13.99 -4.70 5.58
N ARG A 403 13.58 -5.95 5.80
CA ARG A 403 13.38 -6.49 7.15
C ARG A 403 14.73 -6.80 7.76
N ILE A 404 15.09 -6.13 8.84
CA ILE A 404 16.35 -6.32 9.56
C ILE A 404 16.27 -7.64 10.31
N GLN A 405 17.13 -8.58 9.92
CA GLN A 405 17.25 -9.91 10.54
C GLN A 405 18.44 -9.93 11.51
N PRO A 406 18.47 -10.87 12.48
CA PRO A 406 19.64 -11.05 13.34
C PRO A 406 20.93 -11.20 12.51
N GLY A 407 21.97 -10.44 12.86
CA GLY A 407 23.24 -10.42 12.15
C GLY A 407 23.28 -9.55 10.88
N MET A 408 22.17 -8.93 10.48
CA MET A 408 22.14 -7.98 9.36
C MET A 408 22.44 -6.57 9.84
N ASP A 409 23.44 -5.91 9.25
CA ASP A 409 23.67 -4.49 9.46
C ASP A 409 23.01 -3.65 8.35
N GLN A 410 22.03 -2.83 8.73
CA GLN A 410 21.33 -1.92 7.83
C GLN A 410 22.18 -0.75 7.29
N TYR A 411 23.36 -0.51 7.86
CA TYR A 411 24.33 0.48 7.40
C TYR A 411 25.34 -0.09 6.40
N GLU A 412 25.32 -1.40 6.12
CA GLU A 412 26.11 -1.98 5.04
C GLU A 412 25.78 -1.29 3.71
N GLU A 413 26.79 -1.07 2.87
CA GLU A 413 26.62 -0.37 1.59
C GLU A 413 25.51 -0.98 0.73
N ARG A 414 25.42 -2.31 0.67
CA ARG A 414 24.36 -3.01 -0.05
C ARG A 414 22.97 -2.65 0.47
N ALA A 415 22.80 -2.54 1.79
CA ALA A 415 21.52 -2.25 2.42
C ALA A 415 21.13 -0.79 2.19
N VAL A 416 22.08 0.14 2.38
CA VAL A 416 21.88 1.57 2.11
C VAL A 416 21.52 1.80 0.64
N ARG A 417 22.27 1.22 -0.31
CA ARG A 417 21.98 1.33 -1.76
C ARG A 417 20.62 0.75 -2.12
N ARG A 418 20.25 -0.39 -1.52
CA ARG A 418 18.94 -1.02 -1.76
C ARG A 418 17.81 -0.09 -1.33
N GLU A 419 17.87 0.47 -0.13
CA GLU A 419 16.81 1.34 0.39
C GLU A 419 16.73 2.67 -0.38
N LEU A 420 17.87 3.25 -0.75
CA LEU A 420 17.91 4.43 -1.61
C LEU A 420 17.32 4.14 -3.00
N GLY A 421 17.66 3.01 -3.61
CA GLY A 421 17.11 2.59 -4.91
C GLY A 421 15.59 2.36 -4.86
N LYS A 422 15.11 1.72 -3.80
CA LYS A 422 13.67 1.49 -3.55
C LYS A 422 12.92 2.81 -3.40
N ALA A 423 13.39 3.71 -2.53
CA ALA A 423 12.79 5.04 -2.35
C ALA A 423 12.87 5.87 -3.65
N TYR A 424 13.98 5.81 -4.38
CA TYR A 424 14.13 6.50 -5.66
C TYR A 424 13.08 6.10 -6.68
N VAL A 425 12.78 4.81 -6.83
CA VAL A 425 11.73 4.33 -7.76
C VAL A 425 10.35 4.86 -7.37
N GLY A 426 10.01 4.82 -6.08
CA GLY A 426 8.71 5.32 -5.60
C GLY A 426 8.57 6.83 -5.66
N PHE A 427 9.67 7.57 -5.48
CA PHE A 427 9.64 9.02 -5.38
C PHE A 427 9.83 9.70 -6.73
N SER A 428 10.44 9.03 -7.70
CA SER A 428 10.60 9.55 -9.06
C SER A 428 9.24 9.85 -9.69
N ASP A 429 9.15 10.97 -10.40
CA ASP A 429 7.95 11.35 -11.12
C ASP A 429 7.75 10.47 -12.37
N GLY A 430 6.50 10.17 -12.70
CA GLY A 430 6.13 9.49 -13.94
C GLY A 430 5.76 10.47 -15.06
N LEU A 431 5.65 11.76 -14.76
CA LEU A 431 5.28 12.82 -15.71
C LEU A 431 6.54 13.56 -16.19
N ASP A 432 7.19 13.03 -17.23
CA ASP A 432 8.44 13.55 -17.81
C ASP A 432 8.49 15.10 -17.87
N GLY A 433 9.31 15.68 -16.99
CA GLY A 433 9.66 17.09 -17.01
C GLY A 433 8.64 18.08 -16.42
N ARG A 434 7.49 17.63 -15.87
CA ARG A 434 6.54 18.55 -15.23
C ARG A 434 7.08 19.05 -13.89
N ARG A 435 7.12 20.37 -13.72
CA ARG A 435 7.47 21.03 -12.45
C ARG A 435 6.41 22.08 -12.11
N PRO A 436 6.12 22.32 -10.82
CA PRO A 436 6.68 21.62 -9.66
C PRO A 436 6.09 20.21 -9.48
N ILE A 437 6.89 19.30 -8.91
CA ILE A 437 6.46 17.92 -8.61
C ILE A 437 5.65 17.93 -7.30
N PRO A 438 4.46 17.30 -7.23
CA PRO A 438 3.71 17.19 -5.99
C PRO A 438 4.52 16.57 -4.84
N GLY A 439 4.31 17.00 -3.59
CA GLY A 439 5.01 16.43 -2.43
C GLY A 439 4.62 14.97 -2.09
N ILE A 440 5.34 14.40 -1.12
CA ILE A 440 5.11 13.05 -0.58
C ILE A 440 4.72 13.15 0.90
N ALA A 441 3.69 12.41 1.30
CA ALA A 441 3.37 12.15 2.69
C ALA A 441 3.95 10.79 3.10
N THR A 442 4.87 10.78 4.07
CA THR A 442 5.62 9.58 4.51
C THR A 442 5.90 9.63 6.01
N GLY A 443 6.69 8.70 6.53
CA GLY A 443 7.11 8.64 7.92
C GLY A 443 8.14 7.54 8.16
N ASN A 444 8.02 6.85 9.30
CA ASN A 444 8.95 5.83 9.82
C ASN A 444 8.93 4.50 9.03
N TRP A 445 9.22 4.59 7.74
CA TRP A 445 9.23 3.48 6.79
C TRP A 445 10.16 2.34 7.21
N GLY A 446 9.58 1.16 7.44
CA GLY A 446 10.33 -0.04 7.81
C GLY A 446 10.88 -0.07 9.23
N CYS A 447 10.47 0.84 10.12
CA CYS A 447 11.05 0.97 11.46
C CYS A 447 10.33 0.15 12.55
N GLY A 448 9.04 -0.14 12.36
CA GLY A 448 8.26 -0.97 13.29
C GLY A 448 8.55 -2.46 13.14
N ALA A 449 7.60 -3.22 12.56
CA ALA A 449 7.71 -4.67 12.40
C ALA A 449 8.96 -5.15 11.62
N PHE A 450 9.63 -4.26 10.88
CA PHE A 450 10.82 -4.57 10.09
C PHE A 450 12.14 -4.20 10.79
N GLY A 451 12.10 -3.54 11.96
CA GLY A 451 13.26 -3.29 12.80
C GLY A 451 14.28 -2.28 12.26
N GLY A 452 13.90 -1.47 11.28
CA GLY A 452 14.74 -0.39 10.75
C GLY A 452 14.98 0.72 11.78
N HIS A 453 16.11 1.41 11.67
CA HIS A 453 16.44 2.56 12.51
C HIS A 453 15.84 3.85 11.92
N ALA A 454 14.90 4.47 12.63
CA ALA A 454 14.12 5.61 12.11
C ALA A 454 14.97 6.83 11.70
N PRO A 455 15.98 7.29 12.48
CA PRO A 455 16.89 8.34 12.03
C PRO A 455 17.60 8.02 10.69
N LEU A 456 18.05 6.77 10.49
CA LEU A 456 18.64 6.36 9.21
C LEU A 456 17.59 6.41 8.10
N LYS A 457 16.42 5.79 8.28
CA LYS A 457 15.38 5.73 7.26
C LYS A 457 14.88 7.13 6.85
N ALA A 458 14.76 8.05 7.80
CA ALA A 458 14.42 9.45 7.52
C ALA A 458 15.50 10.13 6.65
N LEU A 459 16.79 9.93 6.97
CA LEU A 459 17.89 10.46 6.14
C LEU A 459 17.91 9.87 4.73
N LEU A 460 17.66 8.56 4.56
CA LEU A 460 17.65 7.94 3.24
C LEU A 460 16.51 8.51 2.37
N GLN A 461 15.33 8.72 2.94
CA GLN A 461 14.21 9.36 2.25
C GLN A 461 14.55 10.82 1.87
N LEU A 462 15.18 11.57 2.78
CA LEU A 462 15.64 12.94 2.53
C LEU A 462 16.72 13.02 1.44
N MET A 463 17.65 12.06 1.40
CA MET A 463 18.66 11.97 0.35
C MET A 463 18.00 11.82 -1.02
N VAL A 464 17.05 10.89 -1.16
CA VAL A 464 16.31 10.71 -2.41
C VAL A 464 15.54 11.98 -2.78
N ALA A 465 14.76 12.52 -1.85
CA ALA A 465 13.99 13.74 -2.05
C ALA A 465 14.87 14.94 -2.44
N CYS A 466 16.09 15.04 -1.90
CA CYS A 466 17.09 16.02 -2.32
C CYS A 466 17.52 15.81 -3.77
N VAL A 467 17.75 14.57 -4.21
CA VAL A 467 18.14 14.29 -5.60
C VAL A 467 17.05 14.72 -6.56
N ILE A 468 15.81 14.33 -6.31
CA ILE A 468 14.68 14.58 -7.21
C ILE A 468 13.99 15.92 -7.01
N ASP A 469 14.36 16.68 -5.97
CA ASP A 469 13.79 17.99 -5.63
C ASP A 469 12.27 17.92 -5.36
N ARG A 470 11.88 17.01 -4.46
CA ARG A 470 10.48 16.72 -4.13
C ARG A 470 10.18 17.00 -2.66
N PRO A 471 9.14 17.80 -2.32
CA PRO A 471 8.80 18.10 -0.94
C PRO A 471 8.41 16.86 -0.12
N LEU A 472 8.76 16.85 1.17
CA LEU A 472 8.39 15.79 2.12
C LEU A 472 7.58 16.34 3.29
N LEU A 473 6.39 15.76 3.49
CA LEU A 473 5.66 15.77 4.74
C LEU A 473 5.96 14.47 5.49
N TYR A 474 6.67 14.57 6.61
CA TYR A 474 7.15 13.42 7.38
C TYR A 474 6.41 13.33 8.72
N PHE A 475 5.73 12.21 8.95
CA PHE A 475 5.08 11.89 10.22
C PHE A 475 6.00 11.02 11.08
N THR A 476 6.35 11.47 12.29
CA THR A 476 7.20 10.69 13.21
C THR A 476 6.40 9.76 14.11
N CYS A 477 5.06 9.76 14.03
CA CYS A 477 4.18 8.87 14.79
C CYS A 477 4.48 8.88 16.31
N ASN A 478 4.65 10.08 16.88
CA ASN A 478 5.00 10.31 18.29
C ASN A 478 6.31 9.64 18.76
N GLU A 479 7.23 9.29 17.87
CA GLU A 479 8.55 8.79 18.26
C GLU A 479 9.33 9.87 19.02
N ALA A 480 9.63 9.59 20.29
CA ALA A 480 10.21 10.54 21.22
C ALA A 480 11.52 11.16 20.69
N GLY A 481 11.54 12.48 20.57
CA GLY A 481 12.71 13.25 20.16
C GLY A 481 13.08 13.14 18.67
N LEU A 482 12.43 12.29 17.87
CA LEU A 482 12.79 12.12 16.45
C LEU A 482 12.58 13.41 15.65
N GLN A 483 11.46 14.10 15.85
CA GLN A 483 11.14 15.35 15.15
C GLN A 483 12.27 16.39 15.31
N GLY A 484 12.63 16.70 16.55
CA GLY A 484 13.68 17.67 16.85
C GLY A 484 15.04 17.27 16.29
N ARG A 485 15.42 15.98 16.45
CA ARG A 485 16.69 15.45 15.92
C ARG A 485 16.74 15.52 14.40
N LEU A 486 15.65 15.15 13.71
CA LEU A 486 15.56 15.17 12.25
C LEU A 486 15.67 16.59 11.70
N LEU A 487 14.94 17.55 12.29
CA LEU A 487 14.99 18.95 11.89
C LEU A 487 16.36 19.59 12.16
N ALA A 488 16.99 19.27 13.29
CA ALA A 488 18.35 19.73 13.59
C ALA A 488 19.37 19.20 12.57
N MET A 489 19.29 17.90 12.23
CA MET A 489 20.16 17.29 11.23
C MET A 489 19.91 17.90 9.83
N TYR A 490 18.65 18.04 9.42
CA TYR A 490 18.29 18.66 8.14
C TYR A 490 18.83 20.10 8.04
N SER A 491 18.70 20.89 9.10
CA SER A 491 19.21 22.27 9.17
C SER A 491 20.73 22.30 9.06
N PHE A 492 21.41 21.41 9.79
CA PHE A 492 22.87 21.29 9.77
C PHE A 492 23.43 20.91 8.40
N LEU A 493 22.79 19.95 7.72
CA LEU A 493 23.14 19.53 6.35
C LEU A 493 22.95 20.67 5.34
N THR A 494 21.83 21.39 5.48
CA THR A 494 21.44 22.54 4.66
C THR A 494 22.41 23.71 4.79
N GLU A 495 22.74 24.13 6.02
CA GLU A 495 23.67 25.24 6.29
C GLU A 495 25.07 24.99 5.70
N ARG A 496 25.47 23.72 5.62
CA ARG A 496 26.78 23.29 5.11
C ARG A 496 26.76 22.91 3.64
N ARG A 497 25.60 22.95 2.99
CA ARG A 497 25.42 22.53 1.59
C ARG A 497 26.00 21.14 1.33
N VAL A 498 25.75 20.19 2.25
CA VAL A 498 26.31 18.84 2.16
C VAL A 498 25.79 18.14 0.91
N ALA A 499 26.69 17.61 0.10
CA ALA A 499 26.34 16.77 -1.06
C ALA A 499 25.82 15.41 -0.61
N VAL A 500 24.82 14.86 -1.32
CA VAL A 500 24.28 13.51 -1.08
C VAL A 500 25.39 12.46 -1.15
N ALA A 501 26.34 12.57 -2.09
CA ALA A 501 27.51 11.70 -2.17
C ALA A 501 28.40 11.71 -0.93
N THR A 502 28.52 12.86 -0.25
CA THR A 502 29.29 12.95 0.99
C THR A 502 28.54 12.24 2.12
N LEU A 503 27.23 12.48 2.24
CA LEU A 503 26.40 11.82 3.25
C LEU A 503 26.38 10.30 3.06
N PHE A 504 26.21 9.82 1.82
CA PHE A 504 26.26 8.41 1.47
C PHE A 504 27.58 7.75 1.93
N ARG A 505 28.73 8.34 1.56
CA ARG A 505 30.05 7.81 1.95
C ARG A 505 30.25 7.78 3.47
N LEU A 506 29.74 8.76 4.20
CA LEU A 506 29.79 8.78 5.66
C LEU A 506 28.92 7.67 6.28
N LEU A 507 27.70 7.45 5.78
CA LEU A 507 26.83 6.38 6.24
C LEU A 507 27.46 4.98 6.02
N VAL A 508 28.06 4.77 4.84
CA VAL A 508 28.78 3.51 4.55
C VAL A 508 29.97 3.35 5.49
N ARG A 509 30.76 4.41 5.70
CA ARG A 509 31.91 4.39 6.63
C ARG A 509 31.47 4.15 8.08
N TYR A 510 30.31 4.65 8.49
CA TYR A 510 29.72 4.36 9.79
C TYR A 510 29.42 2.86 9.92
N GLY A 511 28.76 2.26 8.92
CA GLY A 511 28.48 0.82 8.90
C GLY A 511 29.75 -0.05 8.96
N SER A 512 30.81 0.33 8.25
CA SER A 512 32.08 -0.42 8.26
C SER A 512 32.80 -0.46 9.61
N ARG A 513 32.41 0.36 10.60
CA ARG A 513 33.05 0.36 11.94
C ARG A 513 32.52 -0.71 12.88
N GLY A 514 31.35 -1.30 12.59
CA GLY A 514 30.59 -2.13 13.53
C GLY A 514 30.56 -3.63 13.26
N THR A 515 31.53 -4.19 12.54
CA THR A 515 31.58 -5.63 12.24
C THR A 515 32.08 -6.51 13.41
N GLY A 516 32.38 -5.92 14.57
CA GLY A 516 32.72 -6.64 15.81
C GLY A 516 31.54 -6.57 16.78
N ALA A 517 31.06 -7.71 17.24
CA ALA A 517 29.88 -7.84 18.10
C ALA A 517 29.96 -6.95 19.36
N ASP A 518 29.32 -5.78 19.32
CA ASP A 518 28.44 -5.18 20.35
C ASP A 518 28.18 -3.69 20.01
N ARG A 519 27.07 -3.38 19.32
CA ARG A 519 26.70 -1.99 18.98
C ARG A 519 26.12 -1.21 20.16
N SER A 520 26.00 -1.80 21.35
CA SER A 520 25.42 -1.12 22.52
C SER A 520 26.23 0.10 22.99
N ASN A 521 27.51 0.17 22.62
CA ASN A 521 28.42 1.29 22.88
C ASN A 521 28.76 2.13 21.64
N GLU A 522 28.09 1.91 20.50
CA GLU A 522 28.33 2.70 19.30
C GLU A 522 27.63 4.05 19.38
N GLN A 523 28.38 5.09 18.98
CA GLN A 523 27.90 6.46 18.85
C GLN A 523 26.68 6.53 17.90
N ASP A 524 25.63 7.26 18.26
CA ASP A 524 24.46 7.49 17.39
C ASP A 524 24.88 8.05 16.00
N VAL A 525 24.21 7.60 14.94
CA VAL A 525 24.55 7.97 13.56
C VAL A 525 24.50 9.49 13.33
N TYR A 526 23.58 10.22 13.96
CA TYR A 526 23.53 11.68 13.81
C TYR A 526 24.72 12.34 14.50
N ASP A 527 25.12 11.87 15.69
CA ASP A 527 26.30 12.36 16.39
C ASP A 527 27.58 12.12 15.59
N TYR A 528 27.70 10.92 15.00
CA TYR A 528 28.79 10.61 14.10
C TYR A 528 28.84 11.57 12.91
N LEU A 529 27.70 11.82 12.25
CA LEU A 529 27.61 12.75 11.12
C LEU A 529 27.97 14.18 11.52
N TYR A 530 27.49 14.66 12.67
CA TYR A 530 27.86 15.98 13.19
C TYR A 530 29.37 16.10 13.39
N GLN A 531 30.02 15.10 13.95
CA GLN A 531 31.47 15.13 14.19
C GLN A 531 32.26 15.14 12.88
N GLN A 532 31.96 14.23 11.94
CA GLN A 532 32.72 14.14 10.69
C GLN A 532 32.55 15.38 9.81
N LEU A 533 31.34 15.94 9.74
CA LEU A 533 31.05 17.13 8.93
C LEU A 533 31.52 18.44 9.58
N LYS A 534 31.76 18.47 10.90
CA LYS A 534 32.45 19.59 11.57
C LYS A 534 33.96 19.54 11.33
N ALA A 535 34.58 18.37 11.44
CA ALA A 535 36.02 18.19 11.24
C ALA A 535 36.49 18.52 9.81
N GLY A 536 35.65 18.26 8.80
CA GLY A 536 35.97 18.52 7.39
C GLY A 536 36.17 20.00 7.01
N LYS A 537 35.76 20.97 7.84
CA LYS A 537 36.03 22.40 7.60
C LYS A 537 37.42 22.86 8.06
N GLY A 538 38.15 22.06 8.83
CA GLY A 538 39.46 22.44 9.39
C GLY A 538 40.69 22.03 8.57
N SER A 539 40.52 21.27 7.48
CA SER A 539 41.64 20.64 6.76
C SER A 539 41.98 21.28 5.40
N SER A 540 41.37 22.41 5.03
CA SER A 540 41.62 23.06 3.73
C SER A 540 42.62 24.23 3.77
N THR A 541 43.48 24.32 4.79
CA THR A 541 44.45 25.43 4.94
C THR A 541 45.90 25.03 5.20
N LEU A 542 46.29 23.75 5.01
CA LEU A 542 47.68 23.32 5.12
C LEU A 542 48.07 22.40 3.96
N SER A 543 48.38 23.00 2.81
CA SER A 543 49.29 22.44 1.80
C SER A 543 49.59 23.51 0.76
N ASN A 544 50.38 24.50 1.20
CA ASN A 544 51.25 25.30 0.36
C ASN A 544 52.45 25.65 1.23
N GLN A 545 53.35 24.69 1.42
CA GLN A 545 54.76 24.94 1.71
C GLN A 545 55.55 23.63 1.59
N LEU A 546 56.52 23.69 0.66
CA LEU A 546 57.57 22.75 0.25
C LEU A 546 57.22 21.80 -0.89
#